data_AF-A0A484HQ80-F1
#
_entry.id   AF-A0A484HQ80-F1
#
_cell.length_a   1.000
_cell.length_b   1.000
_cell.length_c   1.000
_cell.angle_alpha   90.00
_cell.angle_beta   90.00
_cell.angle_gamma   90.00
#
_symmetry.space_group_name_H-M   'P 1'
#
loop_
_entity.id
_entity.type
_entity.pdbx_description
1 polymer ?
#
loop_
_entity_poly.entity_id
_entity_poly.type
_entity_poly.pdbx_seq_one_letter_code
_entity_poly.pdbx_strand_id
1 'polypeptide(L)'
;MNMEPTNLDIFLSEVKKTGETKLTGVFHQVPFRMFSPHYQRVEGLRNYMNEPRNKVLNSLIEIALDQVFENLSKDPEIYKAVMAEVSKIDIGGFDGSGDLDRD
;
A
#
# COMPACT_ATOMS: atom_id res chain seq x y z
N MET A 1 6.52 18.98 -19.28
CA MET A 1 6.99 18.11 -18.17
C MET A 1 5.97 17.00 -18.05
N ASN A 2 6.34 15.76 -18.34
CA ASN A 2 5.48 14.63 -17.99
C ASN A 2 5.70 14.37 -16.50
N MET A 3 4.71 14.68 -15.67
CA MET A 3 4.71 14.18 -14.30
C MET A 3 4.54 12.67 -14.40
N GLU A 4 5.44 11.94 -13.74
CA GLU A 4 5.27 10.51 -13.54
C GLU A 4 3.93 10.27 -12.79
N PRO A 5 3.13 9.27 -13.19
CA PRO A 5 1.85 8.99 -12.57
C PRO A 5 2.02 8.62 -11.10
N THR A 6 1.14 9.14 -10.24
CA THR A 6 1.15 8.82 -8.81
C THR A 6 0.60 7.41 -8.55
N ASN A 7 0.85 6.86 -7.36
CA ASN A 7 0.24 5.59 -6.94
C ASN A 7 -1.30 5.65 -6.96
N LEU A 8 -1.88 6.84 -6.71
CA LEU A 8 -3.32 7.05 -6.86
C LEU A 8 -3.76 6.96 -8.33
N ASP A 9 -3.02 7.56 -9.26
CA ASP A 9 -3.33 7.50 -10.69
C ASP A 9 -3.27 6.07 -11.21
N ILE A 10 -2.23 5.33 -10.80
CA ILE A 10 -2.04 3.92 -11.15
C ILE A 10 -3.20 3.08 -10.60
N PHE A 11 -3.53 3.22 -9.31
CA PHE A 11 -4.64 2.48 -8.70
C PHE A 11 -5.99 2.79 -9.35
N LEU A 12 -6.27 4.07 -9.66
CA LEU A 12 -7.48 4.45 -10.38
C LEU A 12 -7.51 3.89 -11.80
N SER A 13 -6.36 3.73 -12.46
CA SER A 13 -6.28 3.08 -13.77
C SER A 13 -6.62 1.59 -13.72
N GLU A 14 -6.24 0.90 -12.63
CA GLU A 14 -6.61 -0.50 -12.39
C GLU A 14 -8.10 -0.63 -12.08
N VAL A 15 -8.65 0.25 -11.22
CA VAL A 15 -10.09 0.30 -10.96
C VAL A 15 -10.86 0.51 -12.26
N LYS A 16 -10.38 1.39 -13.15
CA LYS A 16 -10.99 1.63 -14.47
C LYS A 16 -10.74 0.50 -15.48
N LYS A 17 -9.98 -0.54 -15.12
CA LYS A 17 -9.58 -1.66 -16.00
C LYS A 17 -8.81 -1.21 -17.24
N THR A 18 -8.03 -0.13 -17.08
CA THR A 18 -7.19 0.48 -18.12
C THR A 18 -5.70 0.28 -17.89
N GLY A 19 -5.33 -0.30 -16.76
CA GLY A 19 -3.96 -0.64 -16.39
C GLY A 19 -3.92 -1.88 -15.49
N GLU A 20 -2.73 -2.46 -15.33
CA GLU A 20 -2.49 -3.63 -14.49
C GLU A 20 -1.13 -3.47 -13.81
N THR A 21 -1.07 -3.76 -12.51
CA THR A 21 0.16 -3.80 -11.72
C THR A 21 0.41 -5.17 -11.13
N LYS A 22 1.68 -5.46 -10.85
CA LYS A 22 2.09 -6.64 -10.09
C LYS A 22 2.70 -6.20 -8.78
N LEU A 23 2.17 -6.74 -7.69
CA LEU A 23 2.78 -6.58 -6.37
C LEU A 23 4.03 -7.46 -6.33
N THR A 24 5.19 -6.86 -6.16
CA THR A 24 6.48 -7.58 -6.08
C THR A 24 7.26 -7.09 -4.87
N GLY A 25 7.91 -7.99 -4.13
CA GLY A 25 8.73 -7.61 -2.99
C GLY A 25 8.69 -8.61 -1.84
N VAL A 26 9.23 -8.17 -0.70
CA VAL A 26 9.20 -8.89 0.58
C VAL A 26 7.96 -8.47 1.36
N PHE A 27 7.23 -9.44 1.89
CA PHE A 27 6.00 -9.21 2.64
C PHE A 27 6.21 -9.52 4.12
N HIS A 28 5.64 -8.69 4.99
CA HIS A 28 5.55 -8.94 6.42
C HIS A 28 4.09 -9.18 6.80
N GLN A 29 3.79 -10.34 7.40
CA GLN A 29 2.42 -10.65 7.81
C GLN A 29 2.03 -9.83 9.05
N VAL A 30 0.96 -9.06 8.92
CA VAL A 30 0.42 -8.24 10.02
C VAL A 30 -0.98 -8.74 10.39
N PRO A 31 -1.22 -9.18 11.64
CA PRO A 31 -2.58 -9.48 12.08
C PRO A 31 -3.40 -8.18 12.13
N PHE A 32 -4.37 -8.05 11.23
CA PHE A 32 -5.11 -6.80 11.04
C PHE A 32 -6.58 -6.93 11.43
N ARG A 33 -7.04 -6.08 12.36
CA ARG A 33 -8.46 -5.91 12.67
C ARG A 33 -8.96 -4.63 12.01
N MET A 34 -9.90 -4.78 11.09
CA MET A 34 -10.45 -3.66 10.33
C MET A 34 -11.84 -3.28 10.82
N PHE A 35 -12.11 -1.98 10.93
CA PHE A 35 -13.46 -1.46 11.17
C PHE A 35 -14.39 -1.87 10.01
N SER A 36 -15.58 -2.42 10.32
CA SER A 36 -16.45 -3.08 9.33
C SER A 36 -16.76 -2.25 8.08
N PRO A 37 -17.08 -0.94 8.16
CA PRO A 37 -17.29 -0.12 6.97
C PRO A 37 -16.07 0.00 6.05
N HIS A 38 -14.85 0.01 6.60
CA HIS A 38 -13.63 -0.02 5.78
C HIS A 38 -13.47 -1.37 5.10
N TYR A 39 -13.76 -2.46 5.83
CA TYR A 39 -13.72 -3.81 5.27
C TYR A 39 -14.68 -3.96 4.08
N GLN A 40 -15.92 -3.46 4.23
CA GLN A 40 -16.90 -3.48 3.13
C GLN A 40 -16.42 -2.73 1.88
N ARG A 41 -15.75 -1.58 2.06
CA ARG A 41 -15.21 -0.79 0.94
C ARG A 41 -14.06 -1.53 0.25
N VAL A 42 -13.15 -2.12 1.02
CA VAL A 42 -12.03 -2.92 0.49
C VAL A 42 -12.56 -4.12 -0.27
N GLU A 43 -13.50 -4.88 0.29
CA GLU A 43 -14.10 -6.03 -0.39
C GLU A 43 -14.85 -5.61 -1.65
N GLY A 44 -15.53 -4.46 -1.64
CA GLY A 44 -16.18 -3.92 -2.84
C GLY A 44 -15.18 -3.64 -3.97
N LEU A 45 -14.06 -2.99 -3.65
CA LEU A 45 -12.97 -2.73 -4.61
C LEU A 45 -12.37 -4.03 -5.13
N ARG A 46 -11.96 -4.92 -4.21
CA ARG A 46 -11.42 -6.25 -4.49
C ARG A 46 -12.29 -7.02 -5.48
N ASN A 47 -13.58 -7.14 -5.18
CA ASN A 47 -14.52 -7.92 -5.99
C ASN A 47 -14.75 -7.27 -7.36
N TYR A 48 -14.77 -5.93 -7.45
CA TYR A 48 -14.96 -5.23 -8.72
C TYR A 48 -13.73 -5.33 -9.65
N MET A 49 -12.54 -5.21 -9.06
CA MET A 49 -11.25 -5.33 -9.73
C MET A 49 -10.90 -6.78 -10.05
N ASN A 50 -11.49 -7.76 -9.33
CA ASN A 50 -11.14 -9.18 -9.39
C ASN A 50 -9.66 -9.41 -9.03
N GLU A 51 -9.23 -8.81 -7.93
CA GLU A 51 -7.84 -8.80 -7.44
C GLU A 51 -7.75 -9.37 -6.02
N PRO A 52 -6.58 -9.84 -5.55
CA PRO A 52 -6.41 -10.29 -4.16
C PRO A 52 -6.61 -9.15 -3.15
N ARG A 53 -7.17 -9.48 -1.97
CA ARG A 53 -7.39 -8.48 -0.90
C ARG A 53 -6.09 -7.77 -0.52
N ASN A 54 -5.00 -8.54 -0.41
CA ASN A 54 -3.69 -8.02 -0.04
C ASN A 54 -3.15 -7.04 -1.08
N LYS A 55 -3.38 -7.26 -2.38
CA LYS A 55 -2.98 -6.30 -3.42
C LYS A 55 -3.70 -4.97 -3.21
N VAL A 56 -5.03 -5.00 -3.11
CA VAL A 56 -5.85 -3.79 -2.91
C VAL A 56 -5.45 -3.06 -1.63
N LEU A 57 -5.22 -3.78 -0.53
CA LEU A 57 -4.81 -3.18 0.74
C LEU A 57 -3.44 -2.52 0.66
N ASN A 58 -2.44 -3.17 0.03
CA ASN A 58 -1.12 -2.59 -0.13
C ASN A 58 -1.19 -1.29 -0.97
N SER A 59 -1.92 -1.29 -2.09
CA SER A 59 -2.08 -0.07 -2.90
C SER A 59 -2.75 1.07 -2.12
N LEU A 60 -3.79 0.78 -1.33
CA LEU A 60 -4.45 1.79 -0.51
C LEU A 60 -3.53 2.33 0.61
N ILE A 61 -2.71 1.46 1.21
CA ILE A 61 -1.72 1.85 2.21
C ILE A 61 -0.63 2.72 1.58
N GLU A 62 -0.09 2.34 0.42
CA GLU A 62 0.92 3.13 -0.31
C GLU A 62 0.40 4.53 -0.62
N ILE A 63 -0.81 4.65 -1.16
CA ILE A 63 -1.45 5.94 -1.43
C ILE A 63 -1.60 6.77 -0.15
N ALA A 64 -2.03 6.16 0.95
CA ALA A 64 -2.19 6.86 2.21
C ALA A 64 -0.84 7.31 2.79
N LEU A 65 0.19 6.46 2.71
CA LEU A 65 1.54 6.79 3.16
C LEU A 65 2.13 7.91 2.31
N ASP A 66 2.00 7.88 0.99
CA ASP A 66 2.45 8.97 0.10
C ASP A 66 1.86 10.31 0.55
N GLN A 67 0.54 10.35 0.76
CA GLN A 67 -0.15 11.57 1.22
C GLN A 67 0.32 12.02 2.60
N VAL A 68 0.52 11.09 3.54
CA VAL A 68 1.01 11.40 4.88
C VAL A 68 2.43 11.96 4.81
N PHE A 69 3.35 11.28 4.13
CA PHE A 69 4.75 11.67 4.05
C PHE A 69 4.96 12.95 3.21
N GLU A 70 4.16 13.17 2.17
CA GLU A 70 4.14 14.44 1.44
C GLU A 70 3.74 15.60 2.38
N ASN A 71 2.71 15.42 3.20
CA ASN A 71 2.31 16.45 4.16
C ASN A 71 3.30 16.61 5.31
N LEU A 72 3.88 15.53 5.82
CA LEU A 72 4.93 15.58 6.84
C LEU A 72 6.19 16.28 6.33
N SER A 73 6.54 16.14 5.05
CA SER A 73 7.73 16.82 4.48
C SER A 73 7.67 18.35 4.59
N LYS A 74 6.47 18.91 4.80
CA LYS A 74 6.24 20.34 5.04
C LYS A 74 6.64 20.77 6.47
N ASP A 75 6.84 19.81 7.38
CA ASP A 75 7.39 19.97 8.72
C ASP A 75 8.70 19.15 8.87
N PRO A 76 9.86 19.77 8.60
CA PRO A 76 11.13 19.05 8.55
C PRO A 76 11.56 18.42 9.88
N GLU A 77 11.17 19.00 11.02
CA GLU A 77 11.54 18.48 12.33
C GLU A 77 10.79 17.18 12.64
N ILE A 78 9.47 17.18 12.42
CA ILE A 78 8.65 15.97 12.61
C ILE A 78 9.04 14.90 11.59
N TYR A 79 9.21 15.28 10.32
CA TYR A 79 9.63 14.35 9.27
C TYR A 79 10.94 13.63 9.64
N LYS A 80 11.94 14.39 10.11
CA LYS A 80 13.23 13.83 10.54
C LYS A 80 13.06 12.88 11.73
N ALA A 81 12.22 13.22 12.70
CA ALA A 81 11.94 12.35 13.84
C ALA A 81 11.29 11.03 13.42
N VAL A 82 10.31 11.07 12.51
CA VAL A 82 9.64 9.87 11.97
C VAL A 82 10.64 9.00 11.21
N MET A 83 11.46 9.59 10.33
CA MET A 83 12.46 8.84 9.56
C MET A 83 13.55 8.21 10.45
N ALA A 84 13.86 8.82 11.59
CA ALA A 84 14.77 8.26 12.59
C ALA A 84 14.19 7.02 13.29
N GLU A 85 12.86 6.88 13.40
CA GLU A 85 12.23 5.65 13.89
C GLU A 85 12.18 4.58 12.79
N VAL A 86 11.89 4.96 11.55
CA VAL A 86 11.89 4.05 10.39
C VAL A 86 13.25 3.36 10.22
N SER A 87 14.35 4.09 10.41
CA SER A 87 15.71 3.54 10.25
C SER A 87 16.11 2.50 11.29
N LYS A 88 15.34 2.37 12.39
CA LYS A 88 15.57 1.35 13.43
C LYS A 88 14.92 0.01 13.11
N ILE A 89 14.03 -0.04 12.11
CA ILE A 89 13.29 -1.24 11.76
C ILE A 89 14.17 -2.10 10.84
N ASP A 90 14.63 -3.24 11.34
CA ASP A 90 15.33 -4.25 10.54
C ASP A 90 14.33 -5.29 10.02
N ILE A 91 14.12 -5.27 8.72
CA ILE A 91 13.26 -6.24 8.03
C ILE A 91 14.21 -7.33 7.53
N GLY A 92 14.46 -8.34 8.38
CA GLY A 92 15.41 -9.41 8.13
C GLY A 92 15.25 -10.11 6.76
N GLY A 93 16.35 -10.69 6.26
CA GLY A 93 16.43 -11.31 4.93
C GLY A 93 15.52 -12.52 4.71
N PHE A 94 14.76 -12.45 3.62
CA PHE A 94 14.08 -13.48 2.80
C PHE A 94 14.07 -14.94 3.29
N ASP A 95 12.87 -15.47 3.62
CA ASP A 95 12.60 -16.93 3.65
C ASP A 95 11.54 -17.41 2.63
N GLY A 96 10.96 -16.50 1.83
CA GLY A 96 10.17 -16.84 0.64
C GLY A 96 8.88 -17.64 0.88
N SER A 97 8.33 -17.67 2.10
CA SER A 97 7.22 -18.57 2.44
C SER A 97 5.81 -17.96 2.45
N GLY A 98 5.63 -16.77 1.87
CA GLY A 98 4.33 -16.11 1.76
C GLY A 98 3.67 -16.29 0.38
N ASP A 99 3.00 -17.42 0.14
CA ASP A 99 2.08 -17.56 -1.00
C ASP A 99 1.02 -16.46 -0.95
N LEU A 100 0.99 -15.59 -1.97
CA LEU A 100 -0.01 -14.52 -2.10
C LEU A 100 -1.38 -15.03 -2.56
N ASP A 101 -1.48 -16.29 -3.00
CA ASP A 101 -2.71 -16.95 -3.46
C ASP A 101 -3.58 -17.49 -2.31
N ARG A 102 -3.16 -17.30 -1.06
CA ARG A 102 -3.91 -17.73 0.12
C ARG A 102 -4.66 -16.55 0.71
N ASP A 103 -5.85 -16.32 0.18
CA ASP A 103 -6.92 -15.57 0.85
C ASP A 103 -7.34 -16.25 2.18
#